data_AF-A0AAD9G302-F1
#
_entry.id   AF-A0AAD9G302-F1
#
_cell.length_a   1.000
_cell.length_b   1.000
_cell.length_c   1.000
_cell.angle_alpha   90.00
_cell.angle_beta   90.00
_cell.angle_gamma   90.00
#
_symmetry.space_group_name_H-M   'P 1'
#
loop_
_entity.id
_entity.type
_entity.pdbx_description
1 polymer ?
#
loop_
_entity_poly.entity_id
_entity_poly.type
_entity_poly.pdbx_seq_one_letter_code
_entity_poly.pdbx_strand_id
1 'polypeptide(L)'
;MNCISVVIFICGLFIGVVRGEATSVTTRPGLPFTGIREGPIYGLPFNGELILYDGAYYDKRFATINFKRSSRCYQLNCSNLDNRVASARWSGLPTRGGFQYYVNISFYANANCEGYQETFILPHNGGVREFISKKVKGSISSFLVKEDSPKASSYESVCNEDHDVNASVSVTAH
;
A
#
# COMPACT_ATOMS: atom_id res chain seq x y z
N MET A 1 -36.71 21.74 -13.75
CA MET A 1 -35.63 22.25 -12.87
C MET A 1 -34.35 22.22 -13.68
N ASN A 2 -33.92 23.38 -14.15
CA ASN A 2 -32.83 23.53 -15.09
C ASN A 2 -31.51 23.67 -14.31
N CYS A 3 -30.64 22.68 -14.37
CA CYS A 3 -29.24 22.89 -13.97
C CYS A 3 -28.50 23.48 -15.16
N ILE A 4 -28.32 24.79 -15.15
CA ILE A 4 -27.45 25.50 -16.08
C ILE A 4 -26.02 25.33 -15.56
N SER A 5 -25.23 24.46 -16.18
CA SER A 5 -23.80 24.42 -15.95
C SER A 5 -23.15 25.56 -16.74
N VAL A 6 -22.81 26.63 -16.05
CA VAL A 6 -22.01 27.73 -16.59
C VAL A 6 -20.54 27.29 -16.59
N VAL A 7 -19.96 27.11 -17.78
CA VAL A 7 -18.51 26.92 -17.94
C VAL A 7 -17.92 28.24 -18.43
N ILE A 8 -17.21 28.94 -17.54
CA ILE A 8 -16.48 30.17 -17.86
C ILE A 8 -15.10 29.78 -18.40
N PHE A 9 -14.84 30.09 -19.67
CA PHE A 9 -13.52 30.02 -20.30
C PHE A 9 -12.97 31.45 -20.50
N ILE A 10 -11.87 31.76 -19.85
CA ILE A 10 -10.99 32.91 -20.13
C ILE A 10 -9.57 32.38 -19.83
N CYS A 11 -8.57 32.32 -20.70
CA CYS A 11 -8.27 33.02 -21.95
C CYS A 11 -7.55 32.04 -22.90
N GLY A 12 -7.97 31.96 -24.16
CA GLY A 12 -7.39 31.04 -25.16
C GLY A 12 -8.40 30.68 -26.24
N LEU A 13 -8.79 31.69 -27.02
CA LEU A 13 -9.81 31.72 -28.07
C LEU A 13 -9.71 30.57 -29.10
N PHE A 14 -10.73 29.72 -29.19
CA PHE A 14 -11.18 29.10 -30.45
C PHE A 14 -12.70 28.92 -30.43
N ILE A 15 -13.39 29.65 -31.30
CA ILE A 15 -14.82 29.52 -31.54
C ILE A 15 -15.01 28.39 -32.55
N GLY A 16 -15.63 27.30 -32.13
CA GLY A 16 -16.05 26.21 -33.00
C GLY A 16 -17.42 25.70 -32.56
N VAL A 17 -18.48 26.06 -33.30
CA VAL A 17 -19.82 25.50 -33.13
C VAL A 17 -19.83 24.12 -33.77
N VAL A 18 -19.76 23.06 -32.97
CA VAL A 18 -19.94 21.69 -33.45
C VAL A 18 -21.38 21.27 -33.20
N ARG A 19 -22.18 21.23 -34.26
CA ARG A 19 -23.52 20.66 -34.25
C ARG A 19 -23.39 19.13 -34.24
N GLY A 20 -23.31 18.54 -33.04
CA GLY A 20 -23.24 17.09 -32.86
C GLY A 20 -24.63 16.46 -33.02
N GLU A 21 -24.84 15.74 -34.12
CA GLU A 21 -25.90 14.74 -34.24
C GLU A 21 -25.71 13.66 -33.18
N ALA A 22 -26.77 13.36 -32.43
CA ALA A 22 -26.81 12.27 -31.48
C ALA A 22 -26.70 10.92 -32.22
N THR A 23 -25.49 10.42 -32.40
CA THR A 23 -25.26 9.01 -32.73
C THR A 23 -25.37 8.22 -31.43
N SER A 24 -26.51 7.54 -31.26
CA SER A 24 -26.73 6.60 -30.16
C SER A 24 -25.69 5.49 -30.25
N VAL A 25 -24.73 5.47 -29.33
CA VAL A 25 -23.82 4.34 -29.16
C VAL A 25 -24.64 3.20 -28.56
N THR A 26 -25.08 2.30 -29.43
CA THR A 26 -25.69 1.01 -29.09
C THR A 26 -24.74 0.24 -28.16
N THR A 27 -25.09 0.17 -26.89
CA THR A 27 -24.46 -0.69 -25.90
C THR A 27 -24.75 -2.14 -26.29
N ARG A 28 -23.70 -2.90 -26.64
CA ARG A 28 -23.82 -4.36 -26.73
C ARG A 28 -23.79 -4.96 -25.32
N PRO A 29 -24.79 -5.75 -24.92
CA PRO A 29 -24.74 -6.51 -23.67
C PRO A 29 -23.87 -7.75 -23.87
N GLY A 30 -22.95 -7.98 -22.93
CA GLY A 30 -22.28 -9.27 -22.77
C GLY A 30 -20.88 -9.36 -23.38
N LEU A 31 -19.88 -8.88 -22.64
CA LEU A 31 -18.55 -9.49 -22.58
C LEU A 31 -18.09 -9.41 -21.11
N PRO A 32 -17.85 -10.55 -20.42
CA PRO A 32 -17.31 -10.52 -19.07
C PRO A 32 -15.89 -9.98 -19.14
N PHE A 33 -15.62 -8.88 -18.44
CA PHE A 33 -14.26 -8.42 -18.18
C PHE A 33 -13.53 -9.47 -17.33
N THR A 34 -12.91 -10.45 -17.97
CA THR A 34 -12.01 -11.37 -17.30
C THR A 34 -10.58 -10.84 -17.42
N GLY A 35 -10.01 -10.39 -16.31
CA GLY A 35 -8.56 -10.50 -16.11
C GLY A 35 -7.75 -9.26 -15.77
N ILE A 36 -8.30 -8.23 -15.11
CA ILE A 36 -7.44 -7.34 -14.31
C ILE A 36 -7.35 -7.96 -12.92
N ARG A 37 -6.14 -8.31 -12.45
CA ARG A 37 -5.94 -8.61 -11.02
C ARG A 37 -6.14 -7.31 -10.25
N GLU A 38 -7.39 -7.05 -9.89
CA GLU A 38 -7.83 -5.87 -9.15
C GLU A 38 -7.25 -5.92 -7.73
N GLY A 39 -6.25 -5.06 -7.48
CA GLY A 39 -5.86 -4.73 -6.11
C GLY A 39 -6.85 -3.71 -5.52
N PRO A 40 -6.85 -3.51 -4.19
CA PRO A 40 -7.65 -2.48 -3.55
C PRO A 40 -7.44 -1.09 -4.17
N ILE A 41 -8.51 -0.31 -4.27
CA ILE A 41 -8.50 1.07 -4.78
C ILE A 41 -7.96 2.01 -3.70
N TYR A 42 -7.19 3.02 -4.12
CA TYR A 42 -6.60 4.09 -3.29
C TYR A 42 -7.54 4.59 -2.16
N GLY A 43 -6.97 4.80 -0.97
CA GLY A 43 -7.65 5.44 0.16
C GLY A 43 -8.78 4.62 0.80
N LEU A 44 -9.14 3.47 0.23
CA LEU A 44 -10.11 2.56 0.81
C LEU A 44 -9.44 1.58 1.78
N PRO A 45 -10.18 1.12 2.79
CA PRO A 45 -9.70 0.03 3.62
C PRO A 45 -9.49 -1.23 2.77
N PHE A 46 -8.39 -1.91 2.98
CA PHE A 46 -8.06 -3.19 2.36
C PHE A 46 -7.81 -4.25 3.42
N ASN A 47 -7.50 -5.48 3.01
CA ASN A 47 -7.04 -6.52 3.93
C ASN A 47 -5.61 -6.89 3.51
N GLY A 48 -4.65 -6.16 4.07
CA GLY A 48 -3.24 -6.38 3.83
C GLY A 48 -2.69 -7.35 4.86
N GLU A 49 -1.93 -8.32 4.41
CA GLU A 49 -1.19 -9.24 5.26
C GLU A 49 0.30 -9.03 5.00
N LEU A 50 1.08 -8.85 6.07
CA LEU A 50 2.54 -8.82 6.04
C LEU A 50 3.08 -9.90 6.97
N ILE A 51 3.83 -10.84 6.40
CA ILE A 51 4.49 -11.94 7.11
C ILE A 51 5.97 -11.61 7.22
N LEU A 52 6.50 -11.67 8.44
CA LEU A 52 7.91 -11.38 8.74
C LEU A 52 8.66 -12.66 9.12
N TYR A 53 9.92 -12.71 8.71
CA TYR A 53 10.79 -13.87 8.79
C TYR A 53 12.15 -13.49 9.37
N ASP A 54 12.68 -14.31 10.29
CA ASP A 54 13.96 -14.12 10.99
C ASP A 54 15.14 -14.69 10.17
N GLY A 55 14.85 -15.33 9.04
CA GLY A 55 15.84 -15.80 8.08
C GLY A 55 15.64 -15.20 6.69
N ALA A 56 16.68 -15.32 5.87
CA ALA A 56 16.58 -15.05 4.44
C ALA A 56 15.71 -16.11 3.76
N TYR A 57 15.23 -15.80 2.55
CA TYR A 57 14.41 -16.70 1.74
C TYR A 57 13.14 -17.22 2.44
N TYR A 58 12.53 -16.40 3.29
CA TYR A 58 11.32 -16.74 4.05
C TYR A 58 11.52 -17.86 5.07
N ASP A 59 12.74 -17.99 5.59
CA ASP A 59 13.03 -18.92 6.67
C ASP A 59 12.59 -18.37 8.04
N LYS A 60 12.10 -19.25 8.93
CA LYS A 60 11.64 -18.92 10.28
C LYS A 60 10.63 -17.77 10.35
N ARG A 61 9.39 -18.05 9.93
CA ARG A 61 8.24 -17.15 10.17
C ARG A 61 8.10 -16.91 11.67
N PHE A 62 7.98 -15.64 12.08
CA PHE A 62 7.80 -15.30 13.48
C PHE A 62 6.64 -14.32 13.74
N ALA A 63 6.18 -13.59 12.72
CA ALA A 63 5.08 -12.66 12.88
C ALA A 63 4.21 -12.57 11.63
N THR A 64 2.93 -12.26 11.84
CA THR A 64 1.98 -11.96 10.78
C THR A 64 1.12 -10.78 11.20
N ILE A 65 1.12 -9.76 10.37
CA ILE A 65 0.55 -8.45 10.65
C ILE A 65 -0.56 -8.23 9.64
N ASN A 66 -1.77 -8.11 10.15
CA ASN A 66 -2.94 -7.78 9.36
C ASN A 66 -3.27 -6.32 9.57
N PHE A 67 -3.34 -5.58 8.47
CA PHE A 67 -3.60 -4.15 8.49
C PHE A 67 -4.53 -3.76 7.36
N LYS A 68 -5.33 -2.71 7.62
CA LYS A 68 -6.40 -2.32 6.70
C LYS A 68 -6.21 -0.98 6.04
N ARG A 69 -5.20 -0.21 6.46
CA ARG A 69 -4.97 1.14 5.95
C ARG A 69 -3.53 1.32 5.47
N SER A 70 -3.39 1.99 4.33
CA SER A 70 -2.14 2.48 3.78
C SER A 70 -1.76 3.80 4.45
N SER A 71 -0.60 4.35 4.10
CA SER A 71 -0.13 5.66 4.58
C SER A 71 -0.02 5.77 6.11
N ARG A 72 0.09 4.64 6.80
CA ARG A 72 0.34 4.54 8.24
C ARG A 72 1.72 3.95 8.50
N CYS A 73 2.44 4.54 9.44
CA CYS A 73 3.69 3.99 9.92
C CYS A 73 3.40 2.94 10.98
N TYR A 74 3.70 1.68 10.67
CA TYR A 74 3.55 0.57 11.59
C TYR A 74 4.85 0.33 12.32
N GLN A 75 4.85 0.50 13.64
CA GLN A 75 6.02 0.32 14.49
C GLN A 75 6.17 -1.15 14.89
N LEU A 76 7.40 -1.66 14.75
CA LEU A 76 7.82 -3.03 15.08
C LEU A 76 8.82 -3.05 16.25
N ASN A 77 9.07 -1.93 16.91
CA ASN A 77 10.07 -1.74 17.96
C ASN A 77 9.68 -2.38 19.31
N CYS A 78 9.06 -3.56 19.26
CA CYS A 78 8.72 -4.40 20.40
C CYS A 78 9.85 -5.41 20.63
N SER A 79 10.11 -5.81 21.87
CA SER A 79 11.19 -6.75 22.21
C SER A 79 11.22 -8.04 21.38
N ASN A 80 10.05 -8.50 20.90
CA ASN A 80 9.93 -9.75 20.15
C ASN A 80 10.00 -9.58 18.62
N LEU A 81 9.86 -8.36 18.09
CA LEU A 81 9.81 -8.07 16.65
C LEU A 81 10.98 -7.21 16.17
N ASP A 82 11.55 -6.41 17.07
CA ASP A 82 12.56 -5.39 16.77
C ASP A 82 13.85 -6.01 16.26
N ASN A 83 14.42 -5.46 15.18
CA ASN A 83 15.71 -5.85 14.62
C ASN A 83 15.83 -7.33 14.17
N ARG A 84 14.71 -8.06 14.05
CA ARG A 84 14.72 -9.49 13.65
C ARG A 84 14.39 -9.72 12.19
N VAL A 85 13.80 -8.76 11.49
CA VAL A 85 13.33 -8.97 10.12
C VAL A 85 14.50 -9.14 9.15
N ALA A 86 14.56 -10.32 8.51
CA ALA A 86 15.53 -10.67 7.49
C ALA A 86 14.90 -10.87 6.10
N SER A 87 13.63 -11.27 6.05
CA SER A 87 12.83 -11.32 4.83
C SER A 87 11.34 -11.07 5.14
N ALA A 88 10.55 -10.71 4.13
CA ALA A 88 9.14 -10.38 4.32
C ALA A 88 8.29 -10.78 3.12
N ARG A 89 7.07 -11.25 3.36
CA ARG A 89 6.05 -11.48 2.32
C ARG A 89 4.84 -10.63 2.59
N TRP A 90 4.18 -10.18 1.53
CA TRP A 90 2.96 -9.42 1.67
C TRP A 90 1.93 -9.82 0.63
N SER A 91 0.67 -9.74 1.03
CA SER A 91 -0.48 -10.05 0.20
C SER A 91 -1.62 -9.05 0.47
N GLY A 92 -2.55 -8.94 -0.48
CA GLY A 92 -3.71 -8.05 -0.33
C GLY A 92 -3.38 -6.54 -0.31
N LEU A 93 -2.14 -6.16 -0.65
CA LEU A 93 -1.74 -4.77 -0.71
C LEU A 93 -2.30 -4.06 -1.95
N PRO A 94 -2.60 -2.76 -1.84
CA PRO A 94 -2.99 -1.94 -2.98
C PRO A 94 -1.87 -1.92 -4.02
N THR A 95 -2.26 -2.09 -5.28
CA THR A 95 -1.34 -2.13 -6.43
C THR A 95 -1.42 -0.87 -7.28
N ARG A 96 -2.37 0.03 -6.98
CA ARG A 96 -2.58 1.29 -7.71
C ARG A 96 -2.88 2.42 -6.73
N GLY A 97 -2.05 3.46 -6.75
CA GLY A 97 -2.31 4.71 -6.05
C GLY A 97 -3.27 5.60 -6.86
N GLY A 98 -3.76 6.67 -6.24
CA GLY A 98 -4.71 7.59 -6.88
C GLY A 98 -4.02 8.53 -7.87
N PHE A 99 -3.00 9.25 -7.41
CA PHE A 99 -2.26 10.22 -8.23
C PHE A 99 -0.90 9.70 -8.68
N GLN A 100 -0.24 8.91 -7.84
CA GLN A 100 0.97 8.18 -8.22
C GLN A 100 0.57 6.79 -8.70
N TYR A 101 0.98 6.43 -9.92
CA TYR A 101 0.73 5.11 -10.49
C TYR A 101 1.39 3.96 -9.71
N TYR A 102 2.29 4.27 -8.76
CA TYR A 102 3.09 3.30 -8.04
C TYR A 102 2.85 3.38 -6.53
N VAL A 103 2.33 2.29 -5.97
CA VAL A 103 2.30 2.07 -4.52
C VAL A 103 3.59 1.40 -4.12
N ASN A 104 4.21 1.84 -3.03
CA ASN A 104 5.47 1.29 -2.55
C ASN A 104 5.33 0.79 -1.12
N ILE A 105 6.07 -0.26 -0.76
CA ILE A 105 6.27 -0.64 0.64
C ILE A 105 7.72 -0.32 1.03
N SER A 106 7.89 0.39 2.14
CA SER A 106 9.18 0.77 2.69
C SER A 106 9.37 0.18 4.07
N PHE A 107 10.54 -0.42 4.29
CA PHE A 107 10.99 -0.92 5.59
C PHE A 107 12.10 -0.02 6.12
N TYR A 108 12.02 0.34 7.40
CA TYR A 108 12.87 1.34 8.02
C TYR A 108 13.66 0.76 9.18
N ALA A 109 14.92 1.19 9.29
CA ALA A 109 15.82 0.79 10.35
C ALA A 109 15.50 1.45 11.71
N ASN A 110 14.78 2.56 11.72
CA ASN A 110 14.39 3.22 12.97
C ASN A 110 12.87 3.16 13.15
N ALA A 111 12.42 3.42 14.38
CA ALA A 111 11.02 3.68 14.66
C ALA A 111 10.52 4.92 13.89
N ASN A 112 9.21 5.14 13.89
CA ASN A 112 8.56 6.29 13.24
C ASN A 112 8.79 6.40 11.71
N CYS A 113 9.19 5.33 11.05
CA CYS A 113 9.44 5.32 9.60
C CYS A 113 10.51 6.35 9.21
N GLU A 114 11.61 6.34 9.96
CA GLU A 114 12.76 7.22 9.78
C GLU A 114 14.06 6.42 9.57
N GLY A 115 15.15 7.13 9.27
CA GLY A 115 16.47 6.55 9.10
C GLY A 115 16.67 5.84 7.76
N TYR A 116 17.52 4.81 7.76
CA TYR A 116 17.78 4.02 6.55
C TYR A 116 16.54 3.21 6.18
N GLN A 117 16.21 3.17 4.89
CA GLN A 117 15.05 2.46 4.39
C GLN A 117 15.38 1.65 3.14
N GLU A 118 14.63 0.58 2.94
CA GLU A 118 14.60 -0.17 1.68
C GLU A 118 13.16 -0.17 1.16
N THR A 119 12.97 0.19 -0.11
CA THR A 119 11.65 0.44 -0.70
C THR A 119 11.43 -0.46 -1.91
N PHE A 120 10.26 -1.07 -1.99
CA PHE A 120 9.87 -1.99 -3.05
C PHE A 120 8.58 -1.48 -3.72
N ILE A 121 8.58 -1.44 -5.05
CA ILE A 121 7.43 -0.98 -5.87
C ILE A 121 6.43 -2.12 -6.03
N LEU A 122 5.19 -1.91 -5.60
CA LEU A 122 4.12 -2.89 -5.74
C LEU A 122 3.51 -2.86 -7.16
N PRO A 123 3.11 -4.03 -7.72
CA PRO A 123 3.19 -5.38 -7.16
C PRO A 123 4.59 -6.01 -7.32
N HIS A 124 5.28 -6.27 -6.20
CA HIS A 124 6.62 -6.88 -6.18
C HIS A 124 6.56 -8.34 -5.74
N ASN A 125 6.17 -9.26 -6.65
CA ASN A 125 6.17 -10.72 -6.44
C ASN A 125 5.61 -11.26 -5.09
N GLY A 126 4.83 -10.46 -4.36
CA GLY A 126 4.33 -10.77 -3.01
C GLY A 126 5.40 -10.86 -1.91
N GLY A 127 6.57 -10.23 -2.06
CA GLY A 127 7.59 -10.21 -0.99
C GLY A 127 9.02 -9.85 -1.41
N VAL A 128 9.90 -9.82 -0.41
CA VAL A 128 11.35 -9.66 -0.50
C VAL A 128 12.03 -10.86 0.15
N ARG A 129 12.87 -11.56 -0.61
CA ARG A 129 13.62 -12.74 -0.13
C ARG A 129 14.75 -12.38 0.82
N GLU A 130 15.35 -11.22 0.64
CA GLU A 130 16.43 -10.71 1.49
C GLU A 130 16.57 -9.19 1.28
N PHE A 131 16.82 -8.45 2.37
CA PHE A 131 17.17 -7.04 2.31
C PHE A 131 18.64 -6.86 1.93
N ILE A 132 18.92 -6.06 0.90
CA ILE A 132 20.28 -5.88 0.38
C ILE A 132 21.06 -4.87 1.23
N SER A 133 20.35 -3.88 1.79
CA SER A 133 21.00 -2.83 2.56
C SER A 133 21.43 -3.35 3.93
N LYS A 134 22.75 -3.41 4.17
CA LYS A 134 23.33 -3.81 5.47
C LYS A 134 22.88 -2.94 6.65
N LYS A 135 22.40 -1.73 6.39
CA LYS A 135 21.90 -0.79 7.41
C LYS A 135 20.43 -0.99 7.75
N VAL A 136 19.71 -1.75 6.92
CA VAL A 136 18.28 -2.06 7.10
C VAL A 136 18.15 -3.51 7.57
N LYS A 137 18.86 -4.45 6.92
CA LYS A 137 18.87 -5.86 7.29
C LYS A 137 19.23 -6.05 8.78
N GLY A 138 18.35 -6.72 9.53
CA GLY A 138 18.55 -6.96 10.97
C GLY A 138 18.47 -5.69 11.82
N SER A 139 17.96 -4.59 11.27
CA SER A 139 17.69 -3.35 12.02
C SER A 139 16.27 -2.83 11.80
N ILE A 140 15.41 -3.58 11.09
CA ILE A 140 14.07 -3.10 10.76
C ILE A 140 13.25 -2.94 12.04
N SER A 141 12.77 -1.72 12.25
CA SER A 141 11.98 -1.30 13.42
C SER A 141 10.61 -0.72 13.03
N SER A 142 10.37 -0.43 11.75
CA SER A 142 9.05 0.02 11.28
C SER A 142 8.85 -0.20 9.77
N PHE A 143 7.60 -0.15 9.31
CA PHE A 143 7.27 -0.21 7.88
C PHE A 143 6.12 0.74 7.51
N LEU A 144 6.07 1.14 6.23
CA LEU A 144 5.05 2.03 5.67
C LEU A 144 4.69 1.57 4.26
N VAL A 145 3.39 1.45 3.99
CA VAL A 145 2.86 1.34 2.63
C VAL A 145 2.52 2.74 2.14
N LYS A 146 3.27 3.23 1.14
CA LYS A 146 3.18 4.56 0.53
C LYS A 146 2.31 4.49 -0.73
N GLU A 147 1.22 5.23 -0.76
CA GLU A 147 0.36 5.34 -1.96
C GLU A 147 0.58 6.67 -2.69
N ASP A 148 0.31 7.81 -2.02
CA ASP A 148 0.44 9.13 -2.66
C ASP A 148 1.43 10.05 -1.95
N SER A 149 1.62 9.86 -0.64
CA SER A 149 2.57 10.63 0.16
C SER A 149 3.80 9.79 0.49
N PRO A 150 5.01 10.36 0.40
CA PRO A 150 6.22 9.71 0.87
C PRO A 150 6.28 9.59 2.40
N LYS A 151 5.40 10.31 3.12
CA LYS A 151 5.34 10.37 4.58
C LYS A 151 4.10 9.68 5.11
N ALA A 152 4.25 9.08 6.29
CA ALA A 152 3.12 8.56 7.06
C ALA A 152 2.18 9.69 7.47
N SER A 153 0.88 9.41 7.38
CA SER A 153 -0.20 10.28 7.87
C SER A 153 -0.46 10.09 9.37
N SER A 154 -0.19 8.88 9.88
CA SER A 154 -0.41 8.46 11.26
C SER A 154 0.55 7.33 11.62
N TYR A 155 0.66 7.06 12.93
CA TYR A 155 1.55 6.06 13.50
C TYR A 155 0.74 5.03 14.28
N GLU A 156 1.10 3.78 14.17
CA GLU A 156 0.38 2.67 14.79
C GLU A 156 1.38 1.61 15.26
N SER A 157 1.27 1.20 16.52
CA SER A 157 2.13 0.14 17.05
C SER A 157 1.54 -1.23 16.71
N VAL A 158 2.39 -2.15 16.28
CA VAL A 158 2.01 -3.55 16.02
C VAL A 158 2.27 -4.43 17.26
N CYS A 159 2.81 -3.85 18.33
CA CYS A 159 3.06 -4.53 19.58
C CYS A 159 1.74 -4.82 20.31
N ASN A 160 1.19 -6.02 20.17
CA ASN A 160 0.19 -6.55 21.11
C ASN A 160 0.88 -7.52 22.06
N GLU A 161 0.43 -7.55 23.32
CA GLU A 161 1.08 -8.26 24.43
C GLU A 161 1.06 -9.80 24.32
N ASP A 162 0.28 -10.39 23.41
CA ASP A 162 0.21 -11.84 23.20
C ASP A 162 1.05 -12.30 22.00
N HIS A 163 2.35 -12.45 22.23
CA HIS A 163 3.30 -13.03 21.28
C HIS A 163 3.47 -14.53 21.50
N ASP A 164 2.47 -15.31 21.09
CA ASP A 164 2.73 -16.68 20.66
C ASP A 164 3.29 -16.66 19.24
N VAL A 165 4.32 -17.47 19.00
CA VAL A 165 5.15 -17.60 17.78
C VAL A 165 4.36 -18.02 16.51
N ASN A 166 3.03 -17.93 16.53
CA ASN A 166 2.15 -18.24 15.41
C ASN A 166 0.90 -17.33 15.33
N ALA A 167 0.83 -16.26 16.13
CA ALA A 167 -0.36 -15.42 16.24
C ALA A 167 -0.46 -14.39 15.10
N SER A 168 -1.64 -14.31 14.47
CA SER A 168 -1.99 -13.22 13.55
C SER A 168 -2.33 -11.96 14.37
N VAL A 169 -1.43 -10.99 14.36
CA VAL A 169 -1.70 -9.67 14.95
C VAL A 169 -2.67 -8.94 14.02
N SER A 170 -3.83 -8.55 14.54
CA SER A 170 -4.79 -7.71 13.82
C SER A 170 -4.73 -6.30 14.37
N VAL A 171 -4.35 -5.37 13.50
CA VAL A 171 -4.23 -3.97 13.85
C VAL A 171 -5.58 -3.29 13.59
N THR A 172 -6.31 -2.97 14.66
CA THR A 172 -7.64 -2.35 14.60
C THR A 172 -7.53 -0.88 14.96
N ALA A 173 -7.83 -0.01 13.99
CA ALA A 173 -7.84 1.44 14.17
C ALA A 173 -9.03 1.85 15.06
N HIS A 174 -8.77 2.51 16.19
CA HIS A 174 -9.77 3.27 16.96
C HIS A 174 -10.00 4.66 16.34
#